data_AF-L7LIV0-F1
#
_entry.id   AF-L7LIV0-F1
#
_cell.length_a   1.000
_cell.length_b   1.000
_cell.length_c   1.000
_cell.angle_alpha   90.00
_cell.angle_beta   90.00
_cell.angle_gamma   90.00
#
_symmetry.space_group_name_H-M   'P 1'
#
loop_
_entity.id
_entity.type
_entity.pdbx_description
1 polymer ?
#
loop_
_entity_poly.entity_id
_entity_poly.type
_entity_poly.pdbx_seq_one_letter_code
_entity_poly.pdbx_strand_id
1 'polypeptide(L)'
;MTPVGLGQTGRSRGSRWSPFPTSIAPNPEYRRPTGFASTEHLNPEAVVAYVDDELTRQASARADAHLALCPDCSREVAAQARARSMLQTCQTDLSVPDSLRAQLSQIPTQEIDFRRDRRTNRWGR
;
A
#
# COMPACT_ATOMS: atom_id res chain seq x y z
N MET A 1 -44.43 41.63 -53.72
CA MET A 1 -43.12 41.97 -53.15
C MET A 1 -42.87 41.03 -51.98
N THR A 2 -41.97 40.07 -52.15
CA THR A 2 -41.43 39.20 -51.10
C THR A 2 -40.52 40.00 -50.16
N PRO A 3 -40.40 39.56 -48.90
CA PRO A 3 -39.10 39.03 -48.47
C PRO A 3 -39.28 37.65 -47.80
N VAL A 4 -38.60 36.63 -48.30
CA VAL A 4 -37.28 36.17 -47.81
C VAL A 4 -37.36 35.68 -46.37
N GLY A 5 -37.47 34.36 -46.25
CA GLY A 5 -37.13 33.65 -45.03
C GLY A 5 -35.62 33.67 -44.81
N LEU A 6 -35.24 33.96 -43.56
CA LEU A 6 -33.98 33.58 -42.95
C LEU A 6 -34.40 32.78 -41.72
N GLY A 7 -34.12 31.50 -41.58
CA GLY A 7 -32.80 30.94 -41.81
C GLY A 7 -32.10 30.83 -40.47
N GLN A 8 -32.31 29.69 -39.82
CA GLN A 8 -31.29 28.93 -39.11
C GLN A 8 -30.74 29.50 -37.79
N THR A 9 -30.97 28.77 -36.70
CA THR A 9 -29.99 27.86 -36.07
C THR A 9 -30.25 27.78 -34.58
N GLY A 10 -30.63 26.58 -34.13
CA GLY A 10 -30.55 26.24 -32.73
C GLY A 10 -29.11 26.33 -32.25
N ARG A 11 -28.93 26.93 -31.08
CA ARG A 11 -27.79 26.62 -30.21
C ARG A 11 -28.37 26.37 -28.83
N SER A 12 -28.80 25.12 -28.63
CA SER A 12 -28.97 24.55 -27.30
C SER A 12 -27.65 24.74 -26.57
N ARG A 13 -27.61 25.67 -25.61
CA ARG A 13 -26.47 25.81 -24.71
C ARG A 13 -26.44 24.51 -23.93
N GLY A 14 -25.38 23.73 -24.17
CA GLY A 14 -25.14 22.47 -23.49
C GLY A 14 -25.32 22.64 -22.00
N SER A 15 -26.05 21.69 -21.41
CA SER A 15 -26.22 21.55 -19.97
C SER A 15 -24.85 21.55 -19.31
N ARG A 16 -24.44 22.70 -18.77
CA ARG A 16 -23.25 22.81 -17.92
C ARG A 16 -23.59 22.05 -16.65
N TRP A 17 -23.09 20.82 -16.54
CA TRP A 17 -23.07 20.09 -15.28
C TRP A 17 -22.58 21.03 -14.18
N SER A 18 -23.46 21.30 -13.22
CA SER A 18 -23.16 22.07 -12.03
C SER A 18 -22.98 21.06 -10.90
N PRO A 19 -21.81 20.94 -10.26
CA PRO A 19 -21.73 20.19 -9.02
C PRO A 19 -22.53 21.03 -8.01
N PHE A 20 -23.57 20.45 -7.42
CA PHE A 20 -24.25 21.07 -6.29
C PHE A 20 -23.22 21.51 -5.25
N PRO A 21 -23.41 22.64 -4.54
CA PRO A 21 -22.60 22.92 -3.37
C PRO A 21 -22.90 21.81 -2.36
N THR A 22 -21.92 20.97 -2.11
CA THR A 22 -21.98 19.93 -1.09
C THR A 22 -22.01 20.60 0.29
N SER A 23 -23.18 21.08 0.72
CA SER A 23 -23.43 21.30 2.15
C SER A 23 -23.68 19.93 2.76
N ILE A 24 -22.60 19.17 2.98
CA ILE A 24 -22.62 18.08 3.94
C ILE A 24 -22.62 18.75 5.32
N ALA A 25 -23.81 19.08 5.80
CA ALA A 25 -24.01 19.26 7.22
C ALA A 25 -23.95 17.85 7.83
N PRO A 26 -23.08 17.58 8.81
CA PRO A 26 -23.10 16.30 9.52
C PRO A 26 -24.49 16.10 10.14
N ASN A 27 -25.03 14.89 10.05
CA ASN A 27 -26.33 14.56 10.65
C ASN A 27 -26.25 14.80 12.17
N PRO A 28 -27.08 15.69 12.76
CA PRO A 28 -27.04 15.97 14.20
C PRO A 28 -27.43 14.75 15.05
N GLU A 29 -28.18 13.81 14.46
CA GLU A 29 -28.55 12.54 15.09
C GLU A 29 -27.44 11.47 14.96
N TYR A 30 -26.36 11.75 14.21
CA TYR A 30 -25.24 10.82 14.10
C TYR A 30 -24.44 10.80 15.40
N ARG A 31 -24.72 9.80 16.23
CA ARG A 31 -23.82 9.42 17.31
C ARG A 31 -22.72 8.55 16.72
N ARG A 32 -21.48 9.05 16.71
CA ARG A 32 -20.32 8.25 16.32
C ARG A 32 -20.30 6.99 17.20
N PRO A 33 -20.24 5.79 16.60
CA PRO A 33 -20.09 4.56 17.36
C PRO A 33 -18.90 4.68 18.32
N THR A 34 -19.08 4.26 19.56
CA THR A 34 -17.99 4.14 20.54
C THR A 34 -17.26 2.83 20.26
N GLY A 35 -16.51 2.78 19.17
CA GLY A 35 -15.78 1.60 18.73
C GLY A 35 -15.30 1.74 17.29
N PHE A 36 -14.38 0.87 16.90
CA PHE A 36 -13.96 0.73 15.50
C PHE A 36 -14.99 -0.13 14.77
N ALA A 37 -15.43 0.31 13.59
CA ALA A 37 -16.09 -0.57 12.64
C ALA A 37 -15.12 -1.63 12.15
N SER A 38 -15.62 -2.77 11.67
CA SER A 38 -14.78 -3.87 11.14
C SER A 38 -13.83 -3.43 10.02
N THR A 39 -14.14 -2.35 9.30
CA THR A 39 -13.31 -1.72 8.27
C THR A 39 -12.30 -0.71 8.80
N GLU A 40 -12.37 -0.35 10.08
CA GLU A 40 -11.48 0.62 10.73
C GLU A 40 -10.32 -0.05 11.48
N HIS A 41 -10.25 -1.39 11.50
CA HIS A 41 -9.11 -2.16 12.03
C HIS A 41 -7.95 -2.20 11.04
N LEU A 42 -6.74 -2.45 11.56
CA LEU A 42 -5.59 -2.75 10.70
C LEU A 42 -5.88 -3.99 9.85
N ASN A 43 -5.52 -3.93 8.57
CA ASN A 43 -5.55 -5.10 7.70
C ASN A 43 -4.58 -6.16 8.24
N PRO A 44 -4.88 -7.47 8.20
CA PRO A 44 -3.96 -8.52 8.61
C PRO A 44 -2.56 -8.40 7.97
N GLU A 45 -2.47 -7.99 6.70
CA GLU A 45 -1.18 -7.74 6.04
C GLU A 45 -0.41 -6.59 6.70
N ALA A 46 -1.11 -5.55 7.18
CA ALA A 46 -0.50 -4.44 7.90
C ALA A 46 -0.04 -4.85 9.31
N VAL A 47 -0.74 -5.79 9.95
CA VAL A 47 -0.33 -6.36 11.25
C VAL A 47 0.98 -7.13 11.10
N VAL A 48 1.09 -7.99 10.07
CA VAL A 48 2.33 -8.74 9.78
C VAL A 48 3.48 -7.79 9.47
N ALA A 49 3.28 -6.85 8.53
CA ALA A 49 4.31 -5.88 8.17
C ALA A 49 4.73 -4.98 9.35
N TYR A 50 3.81 -4.65 10.27
CA TYR A 50 4.15 -3.91 11.49
C TYR A 50 5.04 -4.74 12.41
N VAL A 51 4.70 -6.01 12.62
CA VAL A 51 5.45 -6.94 13.49
C VAL A 51 6.84 -7.24 12.93
N ASP A 52 7.00 -7.29 11.62
CA ASP A 52 8.28 -7.54 10.94
C ASP A 52 9.12 -6.28 10.67
N ASP A 53 8.64 -5.09 11.07
CA ASP A 53 9.27 -3.78 10.82
C ASP A 53 9.40 -3.41 9.33
N GLU A 54 8.50 -3.91 8.49
CA GLU A 54 8.48 -3.68 7.04
C GLU A 54 7.61 -2.49 6.63
N LEU A 55 6.92 -1.86 7.57
CA LEU A 55 6.14 -0.65 7.30
C LEU A 55 7.04 0.57 7.09
N THR A 56 6.64 1.44 6.16
CA THR A 56 7.23 2.79 6.08
C THR A 56 7.06 3.53 7.41
N ARG A 57 8.00 4.43 7.75
CA ARG A 57 7.95 5.23 8.99
C ARG A 57 6.58 5.90 9.25
N GLN A 58 5.96 6.44 8.20
CA GLN A 58 4.64 7.09 8.30
C GLN A 58 3.49 6.11 8.49
N ALA A 59 3.61 4.88 7.98
CA ALA A 59 2.64 3.83 8.21
C ALA A 59 2.78 3.24 9.63
N SER A 60 4.01 3.04 10.10
CA SER A 60 4.31 2.60 11.46
C SER A 60 3.75 3.57 12.51
N ALA A 61 3.99 4.88 12.39
CA ALA A 61 3.43 5.88 13.31
C ALA A 61 1.88 5.91 13.33
N ARG A 62 1.23 5.60 12.20
CA ARG A 62 -0.24 5.48 12.14
C ARG A 62 -0.73 4.19 12.79
N ALA A 63 0.00 3.09 12.63
CA ALA A 63 -0.28 1.85 13.33
C ALA A 63 -0.13 2.04 14.84
N ASP A 64 0.94 2.67 15.33
CA ASP A 64 1.12 2.99 16.75
C ASP A 64 -0.07 3.76 17.34
N ALA A 65 -0.49 4.83 16.65
CA ALA A 65 -1.65 5.62 17.06
C ALA A 65 -2.94 4.79 17.08
N HIS A 66 -3.10 3.86 16.14
CA HIS A 66 -4.25 2.96 16.11
C HIS A 66 -4.21 1.93 17.26
N LEU A 67 -3.05 1.32 17.53
CA LEU A 67 -2.87 0.32 18.58
C LEU A 67 -3.10 0.91 19.98
N ALA A 68 -2.80 2.19 20.18
CA ALA A 68 -3.12 2.90 21.42
C ALA A 68 -4.63 3.03 21.69
N LEU A 69 -5.45 2.96 20.65
CA LEU A 69 -6.90 3.14 20.72
C LEU A 69 -7.68 1.83 20.55
N CYS A 70 -7.12 0.84 19.84
CA CYS A 70 -7.80 -0.40 19.48
C CYS A 70 -7.18 -1.62 20.19
N PRO A 71 -7.83 -2.18 21.23
CA PRO A 71 -7.32 -3.34 21.95
C PRO A 71 -7.36 -4.65 21.15
N ASP A 72 -8.22 -4.75 20.13
CA ASP A 72 -8.28 -5.93 19.27
C ASP A 72 -7.05 -6.03 18.37
N CYS A 73 -6.68 -4.93 17.71
CA CYS A 73 -5.48 -4.91 16.88
C CYS A 73 -4.20 -5.05 17.71
N SER A 74 -4.15 -4.54 18.94
CA SER A 74 -3.01 -4.77 19.83
C SER A 74 -2.87 -6.23 20.24
N ARG A 75 -4.00 -6.93 20.46
CA ARG A 75 -4.01 -8.38 20.71
C ARG A 75 -3.52 -9.18 19.49
N GLU A 76 -3.93 -8.79 18.28
CA GLU A 76 -3.47 -9.44 17.04
C GLU A 76 -1.96 -9.24 16.83
N VAL A 77 -1.46 -8.01 16.99
CA VAL A 77 -0.03 -7.71 16.94
C VAL A 77 0.74 -8.56 17.97
N ALA A 78 0.25 -8.66 19.21
CA ALA A 78 0.89 -9.47 20.24
C ALA A 78 0.89 -10.98 19.88
N ALA A 79 -0.18 -11.49 19.27
CA ALA A 79 -0.25 -12.87 18.81
C ALA A 79 0.77 -13.16 17.69
N GLN A 80 0.86 -12.27 16.70
CA GLN A 80 1.81 -12.38 15.60
C GLN A 80 3.26 -12.23 16.08
N ALA A 81 3.53 -11.30 17.00
CA ALA A 81 4.85 -11.12 17.60
C ALA A 81 5.30 -12.38 18.36
N ARG A 82 4.40 -13.05 19.10
CA ARG A 82 4.71 -14.33 19.74
C ARG A 82 5.04 -15.42 18.73
N ALA A 83 4.25 -15.53 17.66
CA ALA A 83 4.52 -16.48 16.59
C ALA A 83 5.91 -16.25 15.95
N ARG A 84 6.25 -14.99 15.66
CA ARG A 84 7.57 -14.57 15.17
C ARG A 84 8.69 -14.98 16.14
N SER A 85 8.55 -14.69 17.43
CA SER A 85 9.55 -15.06 18.44
C SER A 85 9.74 -16.59 18.53
N MET A 86 8.66 -17.37 18.46
CA MET A 86 8.76 -18.84 18.45
C MET A 86 9.56 -19.33 17.25
N LEU A 87 9.31 -18.80 16.06
CA LEU A 87 10.07 -19.16 14.85
C LEU A 87 11.56 -18.79 14.98
N GLN A 88 11.85 -17.62 15.54
CA GLN A 88 13.23 -17.17 15.79
C GLN A 88 13.96 -18.10 16.78
N THR A 89 13.26 -18.61 17.82
CA THR A 89 13.88 -19.56 18.75
C THR A 89 14.23 -20.89 18.09
N CYS A 90 13.40 -21.38 17.16
CA CYS A 90 13.70 -22.59 16.39
C CYS A 90 14.85 -22.40 15.38
N GLN A 91 15.12 -21.16 14.95
CA GLN A 91 16.15 -20.86 13.96
C GLN A 91 17.58 -21.15 14.45
N THR A 92 17.80 -21.21 15.77
CA THR A 92 19.13 -21.47 16.34
C THR A 92 19.61 -22.89 16.03
N ASP A 93 18.69 -23.83 15.77
CA ASP A 93 19.01 -25.21 15.38
C ASP A 93 19.24 -25.38 13.87
N LEU A 94 18.99 -24.32 13.07
CA LEU A 94 19.16 -24.35 11.62
C LEU A 94 20.54 -23.78 11.25
N SER A 95 21.56 -24.64 11.28
CA SER A 95 22.89 -24.27 10.78
C SER A 95 22.94 -24.35 9.25
N VAL A 96 23.52 -23.34 8.61
CA VAL A 96 23.81 -23.37 7.17
C VAL A 96 24.86 -24.47 6.90
N PRO A 97 24.63 -25.39 5.95
CA PRO A 97 25.63 -26.40 5.60
C PRO A 97 26.96 -25.77 5.17
N ASP A 98 28.09 -26.28 5.67
CA ASP A 98 29.41 -25.72 5.37
C ASP A 98 29.73 -25.73 3.87
N SER A 99 29.22 -26.72 3.12
CA SER A 99 29.36 -26.79 1.66
C SER A 99 28.69 -25.62 0.96
N LEU A 100 27.47 -25.25 1.36
CA LEU A 100 26.75 -24.09 0.83
C LEU A 100 27.48 -22.80 1.22
N ARG A 101 27.93 -22.69 2.47
CA ARG A 101 28.68 -21.52 2.93
C ARG A 101 29.99 -21.33 2.15
N ALA A 102 30.71 -22.42 1.88
CA ALA A 102 31.92 -22.41 1.06
C ALA A 102 31.62 -21.98 -0.39
N GLN A 103 30.54 -22.49 -0.99
CA GLN A 103 30.11 -22.07 -2.34
C GLN A 103 29.70 -20.60 -2.39
N LEU A 104 28.92 -20.11 -1.41
CA LEU A 104 28.52 -18.69 -1.33
C LEU A 104 29.73 -17.77 -1.17
N SER A 105 30.78 -18.20 -0.45
CA SER A 105 32.02 -17.42 -0.29
C SER A 105 32.81 -17.23 -1.59
N GLN A 106 32.53 -18.04 -2.61
CA GLN A 106 33.16 -17.95 -3.93
C GLN A 106 32.37 -17.08 -4.92
N ILE A 107 31.18 -16.59 -4.56
CA ILE A 107 30.40 -15.70 -5.42
C ILE A 107 31.18 -14.39 -5.59
N PRO A 108 31.63 -14.03 -6.81
CA PRO A 108 32.36 -12.80 -7.04
C PRO A 108 31.44 -11.60 -6.75
N THR A 109 31.84 -10.73 -5.84
CA THR A 109 31.12 -9.47 -5.51
C THR A 109 31.39 -8.35 -6.52
N GLN A 110 31.95 -8.68 -7.68
CA GLN A 110 32.27 -7.69 -8.71
C GLN A 110 30.97 -7.10 -9.24
N GLU A 111 30.88 -5.77 -9.30
CA GLU A 111 29.71 -5.09 -9.85
C GLU A 111 29.46 -5.58 -11.27
N ILE A 112 28.36 -6.31 -11.45
CA ILE A 112 27.92 -6.77 -12.77
C ILE A 112 27.41 -5.53 -13.50
N ASP A 113 28.26 -4.90 -14.32
CA ASP A 113 27.85 -3.76 -15.14
C ASP A 113 26.95 -4.24 -16.30
N PHE A 114 25.65 -4.33 -16.02
CA PHE A 114 24.59 -4.65 -16.98
C PHE A 114 24.50 -3.67 -18.17
N ARG A 115 25.21 -2.52 -18.15
CA ARG A 115 25.26 -1.59 -19.28
C ARG A 115 26.23 -2.05 -20.36
N ARG A 116 27.21 -2.90 -20.04
CA ARG A 116 28.18 -3.44 -21.00
C ARG A 116 27.53 -4.45 -21.97
N ASP A 117 26.55 -5.22 -21.50
CA ASP A 117 25.86 -6.25 -22.28
C ASP A 117 24.87 -5.69 -23.32
N ARG A 118 24.44 -4.43 -23.14
CA ARG A 118 23.63 -3.71 -24.14
C ARG A 118 24.43 -3.14 -25.33
N ARG A 119 25.76 -3.17 -25.29
CA ARG A 119 26.60 -2.72 -26.41
C ARG A 119 26.98 -3.84 -27.38
N THR A 120 26.91 -5.10 -26.97
CA THR A 120 27.34 -6.26 -27.78
C THR A 120 26.24 -6.82 -28.69
N ASN A 121 24.97 -6.51 -28.42
CA ASN A 121 23.81 -6.94 -29.21
C ASN A 121 23.34 -5.92 -30.25
N ARG A 122 24.19 -4.95 -30.60
CA ARG A 122 23.93 -3.92 -31.60
C ARG A 122 24.83 -4.20 -32.83
N TRP A 123 24.26 -4.94 -33.80
CA TRP A 123 24.72 -5.21 -35.18
C TRP A 123 25.58 -6.47 -35.44
N GLY A 124 24.94 -7.53 -35.92
CA GLY A 124 25.52 -8.55 -36.80
C GLY A 124 24.57 -8.77 -37.98
N ARG A 125 24.90 -8.14 -39.12
CA ARG A 125 24.34 -8.44 -40.45
C ARG A 125 25.33 -9.34 -41.18
#